data_AF-A0AA86N2I4-F1
#
_entry.id   AF-A0AA86N2I4-F1
#
_cell.length_a   1.000
_cell.length_b   1.000
_cell.length_c   1.000
_cell.angle_alpha   90.00
_cell.angle_beta   90.00
_cell.angle_gamma   90.00
#
_symmetry.space_group_name_H-M   'P 1'
#
loop_
_entity.id
_entity.type
_entity.pdbx_description
1 polymer ?
#
loop_
_entity_poly.entity_id
_entity_poly.type
_entity_poly.pdbx_seq_one_letter_code
_entity_poly.pdbx_strand_id
1 'polypeptide(L)'
;MPRLDVNRPEMEDLQFVLFVTALCTSELPTLNIPEALRREIFDRCWALVHEGPPPTTQQERVLDLRWGTEVTLDALVETIRTMLAEAGITTLIWDHPASEPRLSSSPGAQPLIDRLKEWEPPPPGPKPSNS
;
A
#
# COMPACT_ATOMS: atom_id res chain seq x y z
N MET A 1 -11.59 1.92 10.06
CA MET A 1 -10.28 1.24 10.21
C MET A 1 -10.17 -0.01 9.34
N PRO A 2 -9.66 0.13 8.11
CA PRO A 2 -9.18 -0.99 7.32
C PRO A 2 -8.04 -1.75 8.01
N ARG A 3 -7.86 -3.02 7.63
CA ARG A 3 -6.84 -3.91 8.18
C ARG A 3 -6.20 -4.73 7.06
N LEU A 4 -4.93 -5.09 7.22
CA LEU A 4 -4.19 -5.98 6.32
C LEU A 4 -3.42 -7.01 7.14
N ASP A 5 -3.61 -8.30 6.88
CA ASP A 5 -2.75 -9.35 7.44
C ASP A 5 -1.42 -9.37 6.66
N VAL A 6 -0.30 -9.17 7.36
CA VAL A 6 1.03 -9.06 6.75
C VAL A 6 1.50 -10.38 6.13
N ASN A 7 1.05 -11.51 6.68
CA ASN A 7 1.44 -12.85 6.24
C ASN A 7 0.49 -13.42 5.19
N ARG A 8 -0.76 -12.96 5.18
CA ARG A 8 -1.79 -13.35 4.21
C ARG A 8 -2.56 -12.13 3.70
N PRO A 9 -1.91 -11.28 2.89
CA PRO A 9 -2.49 -10.00 2.50
C PRO A 9 -3.60 -10.10 1.45
N GLU A 10 -3.93 -11.30 0.95
CA GLU A 10 -4.93 -11.55 -0.11
C GLU A 10 -4.71 -10.69 -1.38
N MET A 11 -3.46 -10.33 -1.65
CA MET A 11 -3.01 -9.56 -2.82
C MET A 11 -1.66 -10.09 -3.31
N GLU A 12 -1.30 -9.74 -4.54
CA GLU A 12 0.00 -10.09 -5.11
C GLU A 12 1.14 -9.34 -4.43
N ASP A 13 2.35 -9.92 -4.46
CA ASP A 13 3.52 -9.37 -3.77
C ASP A 13 3.88 -7.96 -4.24
N LEU A 14 3.73 -7.66 -5.54
CA LEU A 14 3.92 -6.31 -6.07
C LEU A 14 2.93 -5.31 -5.43
N GLN A 15 1.66 -5.70 -5.32
CA GLN A 15 0.63 -4.88 -4.70
C GLN A 15 0.91 -4.68 -3.21
N PHE A 16 1.33 -5.75 -2.52
CA PHE A 16 1.72 -5.70 -1.12
C PHE A 16 2.87 -4.73 -0.87
N VAL A 17 3.95 -4.83 -1.63
CA VAL A 17 5.12 -3.95 -1.48
C VAL A 17 4.74 -2.50 -1.74
N LEU A 18 4.05 -2.21 -2.84
CA LEU A 18 3.62 -0.85 -3.18
C LEU A 18 2.68 -0.28 -2.11
N PHE A 19 1.78 -1.10 -1.58
CA PHE A 19 0.82 -0.68 -0.58
C PHE A 19 1.50 -0.36 0.76
N VAL A 20 2.35 -1.25 1.27
CA VAL A 20 3.03 -1.04 2.56
C VAL A 20 4.02 0.12 2.48
N THR A 21 4.76 0.26 1.38
CA THR A 21 5.69 1.37 1.21
C THR A 21 4.97 2.71 1.09
N ALA A 22 3.83 2.77 0.40
CA ALA A 22 2.97 3.95 0.38
C ALA A 22 2.40 4.29 1.76
N LEU A 23 1.99 3.29 2.56
CA LEU A 23 1.58 3.52 3.95
C LEU A 23 2.72 4.11 4.79
N CYS A 24 3.96 3.65 4.58
CA CYS A 24 5.13 4.16 5.29
C CYS A 24 5.45 5.62 4.95
N THR A 25 5.15 6.07 3.73
CA THR A 25 5.36 7.46 3.32
C THR A 25 4.09 8.31 3.42
N SER A 26 2.98 7.74 3.86
CA SER A 26 1.74 8.47 4.10
C SER A 26 1.80 9.31 5.39
N GLU A 27 1.08 10.43 5.38
CA GLU A 27 0.84 11.26 6.56
C GLU A 27 -0.38 10.76 7.37
N LEU A 28 -0.66 9.44 7.34
CA LEU A 28 -1.78 8.86 8.05
C LEU A 28 -1.63 9.10 9.57
N PRO A 29 -2.60 9.79 10.21
CA PRO A 29 -2.52 10.14 11.62
C PRO A 29 -2.62 8.90 12.52
N THR A 30 -3.27 7.86 12.02
CA THR A 30 -3.55 6.62 12.74
C THR A 30 -3.12 5.46 11.86
N LEU A 31 -1.86 5.04 12.02
CA LEU A 31 -1.30 3.81 11.46
C LEU A 31 -0.45 3.17 12.55
N ASN A 32 -0.66 1.87 12.81
CA ASN A 32 0.00 1.12 13.89
C ASN A 32 1.48 0.77 13.63
N ILE A 33 2.12 1.46 12.69
CA ILE A 33 3.56 1.41 12.45
C ILE A 33 4.16 2.71 13.00
N PRO A 34 5.13 2.67 13.94
CA PRO A 34 5.82 3.87 14.41
C PRO A 34 6.54 4.61 13.28
N GLU A 35 6.59 5.94 13.32
CA GLU A 35 7.20 6.76 12.26
C GLU A 35 8.67 6.42 11.98
N ALA A 36 9.44 6.10 13.04
CA ALA A 36 10.83 5.64 12.90
C ALA A 36 10.91 4.35 12.08
N LEU A 37 10.05 3.37 12.38
CA LEU A 37 9.99 2.10 11.66
C LEU A 37 9.50 2.29 10.21
N ARG A 38 8.54 3.19 9.97
CA ARG A 38 8.10 3.54 8.60
C ARG A 38 9.26 4.05 7.75
N ARG A 39 10.07 4.96 8.30
CA ARG A 39 11.26 5.50 7.62
C ARG A 39 12.26 4.39 7.33
N GLU A 40 12.55 3.56 8.33
CA GLU A 40 13.51 2.46 8.20
C GLU A 40 13.08 1.43 7.16
N ILE A 41 11.79 1.03 7.14
CA ILE A 41 11.23 0.13 6.12
C ILE A 41 11.44 0.72 4.74
N PHE A 42 11.09 2.00 4.55
CA PHE A 42 11.26 2.67 3.26
C PHE A 42 12.74 2.75 2.85
N ASP A 43 13.63 3.13 3.76
CA ASP A 43 15.07 3.27 3.49
C ASP A 43 15.69 1.92 3.06
N ARG A 44 15.32 0.82 3.74
CA ARG A 44 15.78 -0.52 3.35
C ARG A 44 15.22 -0.95 2.00
N CYS A 45 13.94 -0.70 1.74
CA CYS A 45 13.33 -0.99 0.44
C CYS A 45 13.96 -0.16 -0.68
N TRP A 46 14.27 1.10 -0.42
CA TRP A 46 14.92 2.00 -1.36
C TRP A 46 16.31 1.48 -1.75
N ALA A 47 17.12 1.09 -0.77
CA ALA A 47 18.48 0.59 -1.00
C ALA A 47 18.54 -0.71 -1.82
N LEU A 48 17.44 -1.48 -1.88
CA LEU A 48 17.34 -2.68 -2.70
C LEU A 48 17.08 -2.39 -4.18
N VAL A 49 16.56 -1.20 -4.50
CA VAL A 49 16.02 -0.88 -5.84
C VAL A 49 16.74 0.29 -6.50
N HIS A 50 17.23 1.24 -5.70
CA HIS A 50 17.79 2.50 -6.17
C HIS A 50 19.26 2.65 -5.81
N GLU A 51 19.99 3.36 -6.67
CA GLU A 51 21.32 3.84 -6.37
C GLU A 51 21.25 5.16 -5.60
N GLY A 52 21.94 5.24 -4.45
CA GLY A 52 22.04 6.45 -3.64
C GLY A 52 20.98 6.56 -2.54
N PRO A 53 21.03 7.64 -1.74
CA PRO A 53 20.15 7.81 -0.58
C PRO A 53 18.71 8.14 -1.01
N PRO A 54 17.71 7.76 -0.18
CA PRO A 54 16.33 8.11 -0.43
C PRO A 54 16.09 9.63 -0.33
N PRO A 55 15.07 10.17 -1.01
CA PRO A 55 14.72 11.58 -0.93
C PRO A 55 14.43 12.03 0.52
N THR A 56 14.84 13.26 0.83
CA THR A 56 14.58 13.89 2.14
C THR A 56 13.14 14.38 2.25
N THR A 57 12.51 14.76 1.14
CA THR A 57 11.12 15.19 1.07
C THR A 57 10.20 13.98 1.03
N GLN A 58 9.26 13.89 1.98
CA GLN A 58 8.34 12.75 2.09
C GLN A 58 7.51 12.50 0.82
N GLN A 59 7.09 13.55 0.13
CA GLN A 59 6.28 13.48 -1.10
C GLN A 59 7.06 12.90 -2.30
N GLU A 60 8.39 12.94 -2.25
CA GLU A 60 9.27 12.41 -3.30
C GLU A 60 9.66 10.96 -3.02
N ARG A 61 9.32 10.42 -1.84
CA ARG A 61 9.63 9.04 -1.43
C ARG A 61 8.66 8.07 -2.09
N VAL A 62 8.91 7.84 -3.38
CA VAL A 62 8.17 6.90 -4.22
C VAL A 62 9.10 5.78 -4.65
N LEU A 63 8.73 4.53 -4.35
CA LEU A 63 9.52 3.38 -4.75
C LEU A 63 9.20 3.02 -6.22
N ASP A 64 10.16 3.25 -7.12
CA ASP A 64 10.03 2.84 -8.53
C ASP A 64 10.48 1.39 -8.74
N LEU A 65 9.53 0.50 -8.96
CA LEU A 65 9.78 -0.93 -9.18
C LEU A 65 9.85 -1.34 -10.65
N ARG A 66 9.79 -0.39 -11.60
CA ARG A 66 9.71 -0.71 -13.04
C ARG A 66 10.87 -1.55 -13.58
N TRP A 67 12.02 -1.50 -12.91
CA TRP A 67 13.25 -2.20 -13.29
C TRP A 67 13.58 -3.34 -12.32
N GLY A 68 12.71 -3.59 -11.34
CA GLY A 68 12.87 -4.67 -10.38
C GLY A 68 12.72 -6.04 -11.04
N THR A 69 13.49 -7.01 -10.55
CA THR A 69 13.34 -8.43 -10.93
C THR A 69 12.42 -9.14 -9.93
N GLU A 70 11.99 -10.36 -10.23
CA GLU A 70 11.28 -11.21 -9.25
C GLU A 70 12.09 -11.39 -7.96
N VAL A 71 13.41 -11.58 -8.08
CA VAL A 71 14.32 -11.67 -6.92
C VAL A 71 14.33 -10.37 -6.11
N THR A 72 14.28 -9.21 -6.77
CA THR A 72 14.16 -7.91 -6.09
C THR A 72 12.83 -7.82 -5.34
N LEU A 73 11.74 -8.29 -5.96
CA LEU A 73 10.42 -8.28 -5.34
C LEU A 73 10.36 -9.19 -4.11
N ASP A 74 10.91 -10.40 -4.20
CA ASP A 74 11.00 -11.34 -3.07
C ASP A 74 11.78 -10.73 -1.90
N ALA A 75 12.92 -10.10 -2.19
CA ALA A 75 13.74 -9.43 -1.18
C ALA A 75 13.00 -8.28 -0.50
N LEU A 76 12.18 -7.52 -1.24
CA LEU A 76 11.35 -6.45 -0.69
C LEU A 76 10.24 -7.00 0.22
N VAL A 77 9.55 -8.06 -0.20
CA VAL A 77 8.52 -8.73 0.61
C VAL A 77 9.12 -9.26 1.91
N GLU A 78 10.24 -9.98 1.83
CA GLU A 78 10.93 -10.54 2.98
C GLU A 78 11.40 -9.45 3.94
N THR A 79 12.00 -8.36 3.42
CA THR A 79 12.45 -7.22 4.21
C THR A 79 11.29 -6.60 4.99
N ILE A 80 10.17 -6.31 4.30
CA ILE A 80 8.97 -5.73 4.93
C ILE A 80 8.42 -6.66 6.02
N ARG A 81 8.24 -7.95 5.71
CA ARG A 81 7.69 -8.93 6.66
C ARG A 81 8.57 -9.09 7.89
N THR A 82 9.88 -9.18 7.70
CA THR A 82 10.85 -9.34 8.78
C THR A 82 10.80 -8.14 9.73
N MET A 83 10.88 -6.92 9.18
CA MET A 83 10.85 -5.71 10.01
C MET A 83 9.55 -5.53 10.77
N LEU A 84 8.41 -5.84 10.14
CA LEU A 84 7.12 -5.80 10.82
C LEU A 84 7.01 -6.89 11.90
N ALA A 85 7.48 -8.10 11.62
CA ALA A 85 7.48 -9.20 12.59
C ALA A 85 8.38 -8.92 13.80
N GLU A 86 9.58 -8.35 13.59
CA GLU A 86 10.49 -7.92 14.66
C GLU A 86 9.86 -6.86 15.56
N ALA A 87 9.03 -5.98 14.99
CA ALA A 87 8.24 -5.01 15.74
C ALA A 87 6.96 -5.59 16.37
N GLY A 88 6.70 -6.90 16.21
CA GLY A 88 5.48 -7.57 16.70
C GLY A 88 4.21 -7.22 15.92
N ILE A 89 4.34 -6.67 14.71
CA ILE A 89 3.23 -6.24 13.86
C ILE A 89 2.90 -7.32 12.84
N THR A 90 1.82 -8.05 13.07
CA THR A 90 1.30 -9.08 12.14
C THR A 90 0.08 -8.60 11.35
N THR A 91 -0.54 -7.51 11.77
CA THR A 91 -1.68 -6.89 11.10
C THR A 91 -1.47 -5.40 11.03
N LEU A 92 -1.48 -4.83 9.83
CA LEU A 92 -1.52 -3.37 9.65
C LEU A 92 -2.92 -2.87 9.87
N ILE A 93 -3.04 -1.78 10.61
CA ILE A 93 -4.30 -1.14 10.93
C ILE A 93 -4.10 0.35 10.74
N TRP A 94 -4.93 0.94 9.90
CA TRP A 94 -4.95 2.38 9.70
C TRP A 94 -6.37 2.91 9.82
N ASP A 95 -6.51 4.19 10.18
CA ASP A 95 -7.77 4.89 10.00
C ASP A 95 -7.62 5.96 8.93
N HIS A 96 -8.36 5.76 7.86
CA HIS A 96 -8.60 6.79 6.87
C HIS A 96 -10.11 6.77 6.65
N PRO A 97 -10.89 7.75 7.15
CA PRO A 97 -12.24 7.94 6.61
C PRO A 97 -12.04 8.18 5.12
N ALA A 98 -12.68 7.40 4.23
CA ALA A 98 -12.54 7.57 2.78
C ALA A 98 -12.62 9.07 2.47
N SER A 99 -11.50 9.70 2.10
CA SER A 99 -11.54 11.12 1.76
C SER A 99 -12.25 11.21 0.44
N GLU A 100 -13.12 12.22 0.29
CA GLU A 100 -13.61 12.59 -1.02
C GLU A 100 -12.40 12.82 -1.95
N PRO A 101 -12.48 12.43 -3.23
CA PRO A 101 -11.39 12.62 -4.18
C PRO A 101 -10.95 14.09 -4.18
N ARG A 102 -9.74 14.37 -3.70
CA ARG A 102 -9.21 15.75 -3.61
C ARG A 102 -8.68 16.28 -4.94
N LEU A 103 -8.54 15.40 -5.94
CA LEU A 103 -8.18 15.79 -7.29
C LEU A 103 -9.46 16.27 -7.98
N SER A 104 -9.50 17.56 -8.33
CA SER A 104 -10.48 18.05 -9.30
C SER A 104 -10.29 17.22 -10.57
N SER A 105 -11.30 16.42 -10.87
CA SER A 105 -11.30 15.63 -12.09
C SER A 105 -11.22 16.58 -13.27
N SER A 106 -10.39 16.26 -14.26
CA SER A 106 -10.34 17.08 -15.47
C SER A 106 -11.73 17.12 -16.12
N PRO A 107 -12.12 18.20 -16.83
CA PRO A 107 -13.43 18.28 -17.46
C PRO A 107 -13.75 17.07 -18.39
N GLY A 108 -12.72 16.44 -18.94
CA GLY A 108 -12.84 15.24 -19.78
C GLY A 108 -13.11 13.93 -19.01
N ALA A 109 -12.92 13.90 -17.70
CA ALA A 109 -13.20 12.73 -16.86
C ALA A 109 -14.64 12.72 -16.31
N GLN A 110 -15.36 13.85 -16.36
CA GLN A 110 -16.73 13.98 -15.86
C GLN A 110 -17.70 12.94 -16.47
N PRO A 111 -17.70 12.68 -17.79
CA PRO A 111 -18.59 11.67 -18.38
C PRO A 111 -18.33 10.25 -17.87
N LEU A 112 -17.08 9.93 -17.51
CA LEU A 112 -16.71 8.63 -16.95
C LEU A 112 -17.16 8.51 -15.50
N ILE A 113 -17.06 9.59 -14.73
CA ILE A 113 -17.53 9.66 -13.34
C ILE A 113 -19.05 9.52 -13.27
N ASP A 114 -19.77 10.19 -14.16
CA ASP A 114 -21.24 10.10 -14.20
C ASP A 114 -21.69 8.68 -14.57
N ARG A 115 -21.01 8.02 -15.53
CA ARG A 115 -21.25 6.60 -15.85
C ARG A 115 -20.95 5.65 -14.69
N LEU A 116 -19.92 5.94 -13.87
CA LEU A 116 -19.58 5.13 -12.71
C LEU A 116 -20.58 5.29 -11.56
N LYS A 117 -21.19 6.47 -11.40
CA LYS A 117 -22.21 6.72 -10.37
C LYS A 117 -23.51 5.95 -10.63
N GLU A 118 -23.83 5.71 -11.90
CA GLU A 118 -24.98 4.90 -12.31
C GLU A 118 -24.70 3.39 -12.27
N TRP A 119 -23.44 3.01 -12.06
CA TRP A 119 -23.04 1.61 -12.08
C TRP A 119 -23.24 0.99 -10.70
N GLU A 120 -24.26 0.14 -10.56
CA GLU A 120 -24.37 -0.76 -9.42
C GLU A 120 -23.45 -1.97 -9.63
N PRO A 121 -22.54 -2.28 -8.68
CA PRO A 121 -21.74 -3.49 -8.77
C PRO A 121 -22.66 -4.71 -8.70
N PRO A 122 -22.34 -5.80 -9.44
CA PRO A 122 -23.12 -7.02 -9.36
C PRO A 122 -23.14 -7.52 -7.90
N PRO A 123 -24.28 -8.05 -7.42
CA PRO A 123 -24.38 -8.58 -6.07
C PRO A 123 -23.29 -9.65 -5.85
N PRO A 124 -22.67 -9.71 -4.66
CA PRO A 124 -21.69 -10.75 -4.37
C PRO A 124 -22.33 -12.12 -4.61
N GLY A 125 -21.63 -12.96 -5.37
CA GLY A 125 -22.09 -14.30 -5.70
C GLY A 125 -22.48 -15.10 -4.46
N PRO A 126 -23.33 -16.14 -4.61
CA PRO A 126 -23.88 -16.87 -3.48
C PRO A 126 -22.75 -17.43 -2.59
N LYS A 127 -22.84 -17.17 -1.29
CA LYS A 127 -21.98 -17.78 -0.28
C LYS A 127 -22.10 -19.31 -0.41
N PRO A 128 -20.99 -20.07 -0.38
CA PRO A 128 -21.06 -21.53 -0.45
C PRO A 128 -21.92 -22.05 0.72
N SER A 129 -22.94 -22.82 0.36
CA SER A 129 -23.80 -23.52 1.30
C SER A 129 -22.99 -24.66 1.91
N ASN A 130 -22.66 -24.56 3.20
CA ASN A 130 -22.21 -25.73 3.96
C ASN A 130 -23.41 -26.66 4.15
N SER A 131 -23.30 -27.87 3.60
CA SER A 131 -24.07 -29.06 3.98
C SER A 131 -23.10 -30.22 4.16
#